data_AF-X1PA27-F1
#
_entry.id   AF-X1PA27-F1
#
_cell.length_a   1.000
_cell.length_b   1.000
_cell.length_c   1.000
_cell.angle_alpha   90.00
_cell.angle_beta   90.00
_cell.angle_gamma   90.00
#
_symmetry.space_group_name_H-M   'P 1'
#
loop_
_entity.id
_entity.type
_entity.pdbx_description
1 polymer ?
#
loop_
_entity_poly.entity_id
_entity_poly.type
_entity_poly.pdbx_seq_one_letter_code
_entity_poly.pdbx_strand_id
1 'polypeptide(L)'
;QAVKDVVAAIGQSSAGIDFSALDKQLVYSVILLISPVDNPDNHLQAMENVFKHLQQEKFRKFLRQSQTAEQIEYLLREADENPSL
;
A
#
# COMPACT_ATOMS: atom_id res chain seq x y z
N GLN A 1 -20.07 -13.77 -0.88
CA GLN A 1 -20.50 -12.43 -0.45
C GLN A 1 -19.39 -11.47 -0.84
N ALA A 2 -19.68 -10.39 -1.58
CA ALA A 2 -18.67 -9.39 -1.97
C ALA A 2 -18.45 -8.38 -0.81
N VAL A 3 -17.34 -7.65 -0.84
CA VAL A 3 -17.04 -6.58 0.13
C VAL A 3 -18.05 -5.44 -0.01
N LYS A 4 -18.39 -4.77 1.10
CA LYS A 4 -19.37 -3.65 1.13
C LYS A 4 -18.72 -2.28 0.91
N ASP A 5 -17.46 -2.17 1.29
CA ASP A 5 -16.66 -0.95 1.22
C ASP A 5 -15.30 -1.29 0.61
N VAL A 6 -14.55 -0.26 0.21
CA VAL A 6 -13.16 -0.43 -0.21
C VAL A 6 -12.35 -0.89 1.00
N VAL A 7 -11.68 -2.03 0.85
CA VAL A 7 -10.80 -2.60 1.87
C VAL A 7 -9.42 -2.82 1.30
N ALA A 8 -8.41 -2.56 2.12
CA ALA A 8 -7.02 -2.81 1.77
C ALA A 8 -6.35 -3.70 2.82
N ALA A 9 -5.39 -4.53 2.36
CA ALA A 9 -4.50 -5.28 3.22
C ALA A 9 -3.06 -5.01 2.81
N ILE A 10 -2.16 -4.84 3.79
CA ILE A 10 -0.74 -4.64 3.56
C ILE A 10 0.01 -5.82 4.15
N GLY A 11 0.74 -6.54 3.30
CA GLY A 11 1.70 -7.56 3.69
C GLY A 11 3.12 -7.00 3.61
N GLN A 12 3.92 -7.27 4.64
CA GLN A 12 5.35 -6.95 4.62
C GLN A 12 6.16 -8.23 4.82
N SER A 13 7.23 -8.39 4.03
CA SER A 13 8.22 -9.45 4.18
C SER A 13 9.59 -8.82 4.42
N SER A 14 10.21 -9.10 5.56
CA SER A 14 11.57 -8.65 5.88
C SER A 14 12.63 -9.36 5.03
N ALA A 15 12.38 -10.62 4.66
CA ALA A 15 13.26 -11.40 3.79
C ALA A 15 13.14 -11.01 2.31
N GLY A 16 12.04 -10.34 1.93
CA GLY A 16 11.66 -10.15 0.54
C GLY A 16 11.02 -11.40 -0.07
N ILE A 17 10.33 -11.23 -1.18
CA ILE A 17 9.62 -12.26 -1.92
C ILE A 17 10.16 -12.25 -3.35
N ASP A 18 10.58 -13.40 -3.86
CA ASP A 18 10.87 -13.55 -5.28
C ASP A 18 9.55 -13.56 -6.06
N PHE A 19 9.17 -12.39 -6.54
CA PHE A 19 7.91 -12.16 -7.25
C PHE A 19 8.14 -12.00 -8.76
N SER A 20 9.35 -12.29 -9.26
CA SER A 20 9.73 -12.03 -10.66
C SER A 20 9.38 -10.60 -11.10
N ALA A 21 9.67 -9.61 -10.25
CA ALA A 21 9.40 -8.21 -10.55
C ALA A 21 10.15 -7.74 -11.81
N LEU A 22 9.60 -6.73 -12.50
CA LEU A 22 10.17 -6.18 -13.74
C LEU A 22 11.61 -5.69 -13.59
N ASP A 23 11.95 -5.15 -12.43
CA ASP A 23 13.29 -4.68 -12.06
C ASP A 23 14.21 -5.80 -11.54
N LYS A 24 13.71 -7.04 -11.48
CA LYS A 24 14.37 -8.23 -10.95
C LYS A 24 14.77 -8.11 -9.47
N GLN A 25 14.17 -7.19 -8.72
CA GLN A 25 14.37 -7.06 -7.27
C GLN A 25 13.34 -7.89 -6.49
N LEU A 26 13.69 -8.21 -5.25
CA LEU A 26 12.73 -8.83 -4.32
C LEU A 26 11.64 -7.83 -3.93
N VAL A 27 10.41 -8.33 -3.77
CA VAL A 27 9.26 -7.56 -3.29
C VAL A 27 9.18 -7.66 -1.77
N TYR A 28 9.19 -6.52 -1.08
CA TYR A 28 9.16 -6.48 0.39
C TYR A 28 7.81 -6.06 0.95
N SER A 29 6.96 -5.43 0.13
CA SER A 29 5.64 -4.96 0.52
C SER A 29 4.63 -5.32 -0.58
N VAL A 30 3.48 -5.85 -0.18
CA VAL A 30 2.36 -6.18 -1.04
C VAL A 30 1.13 -5.45 -0.52
N ILE A 31 0.44 -4.72 -1.40
CA ILE A 31 -0.82 -4.05 -1.08
C ILE A 31 -1.92 -4.72 -1.90
N LEU A 32 -2.92 -5.27 -1.22
CA LEU A 32 -4.12 -5.82 -1.83
C LEU A 32 -5.26 -4.84 -1.62
N LEU A 33 -5.86 -4.36 -2.71
CA LEU A 33 -7.02 -3.47 -2.68
C LEU A 33 -8.23 -4.19 -3.28
N ILE A 34 -9.32 -4.23 -2.54
CA ILE A 34 -10.58 -4.85 -2.97
C ILE A 34 -11.69 -3.81 -2.81
N SER A 35 -12.50 -3.62 -3.84
CA SER A 35 -13.65 -2.72 -3.81
C SER A 35 -14.94 -3.44 -4.17
N PRO A 36 -16.10 -2.86 -3.81
CA PRO A 36 -17.39 -3.27 -4.36
C PRO A 36 -17.41 -3.12 -5.89
N VAL A 37 -18.16 -3.97 -6.58
CA VAL A 37 -18.22 -4.00 -8.06
C VAL A 37 -19.08 -2.87 -8.62
N ASP A 38 -20.02 -2.38 -7.83
CA ASP A 38 -20.99 -1.34 -8.15
C ASP A 38 -20.43 0.09 -8.03
N ASN A 39 -19.22 0.26 -7.48
CA ASN A 39 -18.60 1.58 -7.32
C ASN A 39 -17.13 1.60 -7.80
N PRO A 40 -16.91 1.59 -9.12
CA PRO A 40 -15.56 1.62 -9.71
C PRO A 40 -14.82 2.95 -9.48
N ASP A 41 -15.53 4.07 -9.32
CA ASP A 41 -14.89 5.38 -9.09
C ASP A 41 -14.15 5.41 -7.75
N ASN A 42 -14.75 4.87 -6.69
CA ASN A 42 -14.09 4.72 -5.40
C ASN A 42 -12.87 3.80 -5.49
N HIS A 43 -12.90 2.76 -6.34
CA HIS A 43 -11.74 1.90 -6.58
C HIS A 43 -10.58 2.70 -7.19
N LEU A 44 -10.87 3.48 -8.25
CA LEU A 44 -9.87 4.28 -8.94
C LEU A 44 -9.27 5.35 -8.01
N GLN A 45 -10.11 6.03 -7.22
CA GLN A 45 -9.64 7.03 -6.26
C GLN A 45 -8.74 6.40 -5.18
N ALA A 46 -9.11 5.23 -4.67
CA ALA A 46 -8.28 4.52 -3.69
C ALA A 46 -6.95 4.06 -4.31
N MET A 47 -6.96 3.55 -5.54
CA MET A 47 -5.74 3.23 -6.28
C MET A 47 -4.84 4.45 -6.44
N GLU A 48 -5.39 5.58 -6.92
CA GLU A 48 -4.62 6.81 -7.16
C GLU A 48 -3.93 7.30 -5.88
N ASN A 49 -4.64 7.30 -4.76
CA ASN A 49 -4.08 7.65 -3.46
C ASN A 49 -2.93 6.72 -3.04
N VAL A 50 -3.09 5.41 -3.19
CA VAL A 50 -2.03 4.44 -2.89
C VAL A 50 -0.82 4.66 -3.80
N PHE A 51 -1.03 4.80 -5.11
CA PHE A 51 0.06 5.02 -6.06
C PHE A 51 0.81 6.32 -5.82
N LYS A 52 0.11 7.40 -5.47
CA LYS A 52 0.72 8.69 -5.14
C LYS A 52 1.76 8.56 -4.01
N HIS A 53 1.41 7.86 -2.92
CA HIS A 53 2.35 7.62 -1.81
C HIS A 53 3.45 6.64 -2.21
N LEU A 54 3.12 5.59 -2.95
CA LEU A 54 4.11 4.63 -3.43
C LEU A 54 5.13 5.23 -4.40
N GLN A 55 4.85 6.35 -5.07
CA GLN A 55 5.84 7.07 -5.89
C GLN A 55 6.92 7.76 -5.04
N GLN A 56 6.66 8.01 -3.77
CA GLN A 56 7.58 8.68 -2.86
C GLN A 56 8.61 7.70 -2.30
N GLU A 57 9.90 7.98 -2.54
CA GLU A 57 10.98 7.09 -2.10
C GLU A 57 11.06 6.98 -0.58
N LYS A 58 10.79 8.09 0.13
CA LYS A 58 10.81 8.14 1.59
C LYS A 58 9.70 7.26 2.17
N PHE A 59 8.46 7.41 1.72
CA PHE A 59 7.35 6.51 2.08
C PHE A 59 7.71 5.03 1.89
N ARG A 60 8.24 4.64 0.71
CA ARG A 60 8.66 3.25 0.45
C ARG A 60 9.73 2.76 1.44
N LYS A 61 10.69 3.62 1.82
CA LYS A 61 11.72 3.28 2.80
C LYS A 61 11.12 3.08 4.20
N PHE A 62 10.25 3.98 4.64
CA PHE A 62 9.59 3.85 5.94
C PHE A 62 8.66 2.64 6.00
N LEU A 63 7.89 2.36 4.94
CA LEU A 63 7.02 1.18 4.87
C LEU A 63 7.80 -0.13 5.00
N ARG A 64 9.02 -0.18 4.45
CA ARG A 64 9.94 -1.31 4.59
C ARG A 64 10.53 -1.44 6.00
N GLN A 65 10.60 -0.35 6.76
CA GLN A 65 11.14 -0.33 8.12
C GLN A 65 10.07 -0.63 9.17
N SER A 66 8.79 -0.41 8.88
CA SER A 66 7.68 -0.67 9.81
C SER A 66 7.49 -2.16 10.09
N GLN A 67 7.77 -2.62 11.30
CA GLN A 67 7.70 -4.04 11.68
C GLN A 67 6.36 -4.46 12.29
N THR A 68 5.48 -3.49 12.59
CA THR A 68 4.18 -3.75 13.21
C THR A 68 3.05 -3.06 12.44
N ALA A 69 1.83 -3.56 12.63
CA ALA A 69 0.64 -2.99 12.00
C ALA A 69 0.42 -1.53 12.43
N GLU A 70 0.70 -1.21 13.69
CA GLU A 70 0.55 0.15 14.25
C GLU A 70 1.54 1.13 13.61
N GLN A 71 2.78 0.69 13.33
CA GLN A 71 3.77 1.51 12.63
C GLN A 71 3.37 1.77 11.18
N ILE A 72 2.77 0.78 10.51
CA ILE A 72 2.25 0.95 9.15
C ILE A 72 1.05 1.92 9.17
N GLU A 73 0.12 1.75 10.11
CA GLU A 73 -1.03 2.63 10.26
C GLU A 73 -0.61 4.08 10.53
N TYR A 74 0.36 4.30 11.42
CA TYR A 74 0.91 5.62 11.70
C TYR A 74 1.53 6.26 10.44
N LEU A 75 2.34 5.51 9.70
CA LEU A 75 2.94 5.98 8.45
C LEU A 75 1.89 6.38 7.41
N LEU A 76 0.80 5.60 7.28
CA LEU A 76 -0.29 5.93 6.35
C LEU A 76 -0.97 7.24 6.73
N ARG A 77 -1.26 7.45 8.03
CA ARG A 77 -1.86 8.68 8.52
C ARG A 77 -0.95 9.90 8.29
N GLU A 78 0.34 9.77 8.56
CA GLU A 78 1.30 10.84 8.29
C GLU A 78 1.40 11.19 6.80
N ALA A 79 1.34 10.18 5.93
CA ALA A 79 1.40 10.38 4.48
C ALA A 79 0.16 11.14 3.96
N ASP A 80 -1.03 10.83 4.50
CA ASP A 80 -2.27 11.55 4.19
C ASP A 80 -2.25 13.01 4.69
N GLU A 81 -1.71 13.27 5.89
CA GLU A 81 -1.60 14.62 6.46
C GLU A 81 -0.51 15.46 5.79
N ASN A 82 0.59 14.84 5.38
CA ASN A 82 1.73 15.48 4.73
C ASN A 82 2.12 14.72 3.46
N PRO A 83 1.56 15.10 2.29
CA PRO A 83 1.78 14.42 1.03
C PRO A 83 3.21 14.45 0.47
N SER A 84 4.19 14.98 1.21
CA SER A 84 5.61 15.04 0.83
C SER A 84 6.49 13.98 1.50
N LEU A 85 5.89 13.10 2.32
CA LEU A 85 6.50 11.94 2.97
C LEU A 85 6.50 10.70 2.08
#